data_AF-A0A937N0R5-F1
#
_entry.id   AF-A0A937N0R5-F1
#
_cell.length_a   1.000
_cell.length_b   1.000
_cell.length_c   1.000
_cell.angle_alpha   90.00
_cell.angle_beta   90.00
_cell.angle_gamma   90.00
#
_symmetry.space_group_name_H-M   'P 1'
#
loop_
_entity.id
_entity.type
_entity.pdbx_description
1 polymer ?
#
loop_
_entity_poly.entity_id
_entity_poly.type
_entity_poly.pdbx_seq_one_letter_code
_entity_poly.pdbx_strand_id
1 'polypeptide(L)'
;MLIDTHCHLDMEAFDDDRSDVIRRAEKAGVKYIINAGSDMESNIKGLELSEKLPNIYSAVGIHPHDSNTLDDSAYNKLKKWVKLPKVVAVGEIGLDYHYLNSPKGVQIEAFRRQISLAKESGLPVIVHSREAKNDTLRVLREEITETSGVLHCFSGDLDMAKKAMELGFYISIAGPVTFKNATILREVVKVIPDEFLLIETDSPYLSPVPMRGKRNEPVFLEHTARAIAEIRGISFSDIARITTHNAKRLFGIGEPAKGEIAYRIRDSLYLNITNRCTNRCSFCVRFRTNYVKGHNLRLEKEPTALQVIKSIKDPNDYKEVVFCGIGEPLMRLDVVKRVSKWIKEKGGKVRINTNGHGNMIHGKNILPELSGIVDSLSISLDAENKKKYNRACKPEFEDAFDGVISFIKEAKKIIPDVKVTVVNIPLVDIDKCKELAKELDVKLSVRKFNVVG
;
A
#
# COMPACT_ATOMS: atom_id res chain seq x y z
N MET A 1 0.27 -7.84 12.62
CA MET A 1 -1.18 -7.89 12.34
C MET A 1 -1.34 -8.20 10.87
N LEU A 2 -2.24 -9.12 10.55
CA LEU A 2 -2.67 -9.46 9.19
C LEU A 2 -4.20 -9.33 9.10
N ILE A 3 -4.69 -9.22 7.87
CA ILE A 3 -6.12 -9.29 7.54
C ILE A 3 -6.25 -10.37 6.47
N ASP A 4 -7.09 -11.36 6.72
CA ASP A 4 -7.46 -12.35 5.71
C ASP A 4 -8.60 -11.77 4.88
N THR A 5 -8.30 -11.39 3.63
CA THR A 5 -9.29 -10.70 2.78
C THR A 5 -10.29 -11.64 2.12
N HIS A 6 -10.10 -12.95 2.22
CA HIS A 6 -10.98 -13.95 1.62
C HIS A 6 -10.91 -15.28 2.35
N CYS A 7 -12.01 -15.68 2.98
CA CYS A 7 -12.16 -16.95 3.68
C CYS A 7 -13.64 -17.37 3.68
N HIS A 8 -13.92 -18.67 3.69
CA HIS A 8 -15.26 -19.24 3.78
C HIS A 8 -15.45 -19.94 5.13
N LEU A 9 -15.49 -19.17 6.23
CA LEU A 9 -15.73 -19.73 7.57
C LEU A 9 -17.14 -20.29 7.71
N ASP A 10 -18.08 -19.86 6.87
CA ASP A 10 -19.46 -20.36 6.83
C ASP A 10 -19.60 -21.81 6.35
N MET A 11 -18.58 -22.37 5.69
CA MET A 11 -18.62 -23.73 5.17
C MET A 11 -18.68 -24.78 6.29
N GLU A 12 -19.35 -25.90 5.98
CA GLU A 12 -19.50 -27.07 6.88
C GLU A 12 -18.16 -27.64 7.34
N ALA A 13 -17.11 -27.46 6.52
CA ALA A 13 -15.75 -27.85 6.85
C ALA A 13 -15.24 -27.29 8.19
N PHE A 14 -15.87 -26.25 8.73
CA PHE A 14 -15.53 -25.63 10.02
C PHE A 14 -16.57 -25.87 11.13
N ASP A 15 -17.65 -26.61 10.91
CA ASP A 15 -18.75 -26.69 11.89
C ASP A 15 -18.31 -27.17 13.28
N ASP A 16 -17.39 -28.13 13.33
CA ASP A 16 -16.93 -28.71 14.60
C ASP A 16 -16.00 -27.79 15.40
N ASP A 17 -15.30 -26.84 14.75
CA ASP A 17 -14.22 -26.09 15.39
C ASP A 17 -14.10 -24.60 14.98
N ARG A 18 -15.12 -24.02 14.34
CA ARG A 18 -15.13 -22.63 13.83
C ARG A 18 -14.67 -21.61 14.87
N SER A 19 -15.21 -21.66 16.09
CA SER A 19 -14.83 -20.74 17.16
C SER A 19 -13.35 -20.89 17.56
N ASP A 20 -12.82 -22.10 17.47
CA ASP A 20 -11.42 -22.39 17.79
C ASP A 20 -10.49 -21.91 16.67
N VAL A 21 -10.88 -22.07 15.40
CA VAL A 21 -10.19 -21.52 14.22
C VAL A 21 -10.04 -20.01 14.34
N ILE A 22 -11.14 -19.30 14.63
CA ILE A 22 -11.14 -17.84 14.77
C ILE A 22 -10.23 -17.41 15.92
N ARG A 23 -10.26 -18.13 17.05
CA ARG A 23 -9.40 -17.86 18.21
C ARG A 23 -7.92 -18.11 17.89
N ARG A 24 -7.58 -19.15 17.11
CA ARG A 24 -6.21 -19.41 16.63
C ARG A 24 -5.72 -18.26 15.75
N ALA A 25 -6.55 -17.82 14.81
CA ALA A 25 -6.26 -16.71 13.91
C ALA A 25 -5.97 -15.40 14.68
N GLU A 26 -6.83 -15.06 15.64
CA GLU A 26 -6.66 -13.87 16.48
C GLU A 26 -5.35 -13.91 17.28
N LYS A 27 -5.05 -15.05 17.93
CA LYS A 27 -3.81 -15.25 18.69
C LYS A 27 -2.54 -15.13 17.83
N ALA A 28 -2.60 -15.56 16.57
CA ALA A 28 -1.50 -15.39 15.62
C ALA A 28 -1.42 -13.99 15.00
N GLY A 29 -2.34 -13.08 15.38
CA GLY A 29 -2.35 -11.70 14.90
C GLY A 29 -3.05 -11.51 13.56
N VAL A 30 -3.85 -12.47 13.09
CA VAL A 30 -4.84 -12.26 12.02
C VAL A 30 -6.06 -11.59 12.65
N LYS A 31 -6.09 -10.26 12.60
CA LYS A 31 -7.01 -9.44 13.41
C LYS A 31 -8.39 -9.33 12.79
N TYR A 32 -8.47 -9.34 11.47
CA TYR A 32 -9.74 -9.27 10.75
C TYR A 32 -9.78 -10.34 9.67
N ILE A 33 -10.97 -10.91 9.45
CA ILE A 33 -11.25 -11.88 8.41
C ILE A 33 -12.50 -11.40 7.66
N ILE A 34 -12.45 -11.43 6.34
CA ILE A 34 -13.59 -11.18 5.47
C ILE A 34 -14.15 -12.53 5.05
N ASN A 35 -15.34 -12.86 5.53
CA ASN A 35 -16.06 -14.06 5.14
C ASN A 35 -16.75 -13.83 3.79
N ALA A 36 -16.35 -14.56 2.75
CA ALA A 36 -16.93 -14.44 1.42
C ALA A 36 -18.09 -15.44 1.26
N GLY A 37 -19.32 -14.94 1.13
CA GLY A 37 -20.45 -15.78 0.76
C GLY A 37 -20.41 -16.13 -0.73
N SER A 38 -20.82 -17.34 -1.09
CA SER A 38 -20.84 -17.86 -2.46
C SER A 38 -22.24 -18.10 -3.01
N ASP A 39 -23.23 -18.21 -2.14
CA ASP A 39 -24.63 -18.52 -2.43
C ASP A 39 -25.55 -17.94 -1.34
N MET A 40 -26.86 -18.16 -1.45
CA MET A 40 -27.82 -17.59 -0.50
C MET A 40 -27.65 -18.11 0.94
N GLU A 41 -27.23 -19.36 1.13
CA GLU A 41 -27.09 -19.97 2.45
C GLU A 41 -25.81 -19.51 3.15
N SER A 42 -24.68 -19.60 2.44
CA SER A 42 -23.37 -19.10 2.88
C SER A 42 -23.42 -17.60 3.19
N ASN A 43 -24.14 -16.80 2.38
CA ASN A 43 -24.37 -15.39 2.69
C ASN A 43 -25.06 -15.20 4.06
N ILE A 44 -26.13 -15.97 4.35
CA ILE A 44 -26.83 -15.87 5.64
C ILE A 44 -25.90 -16.25 6.79
N LYS A 45 -25.21 -17.38 6.69
CA LYS A 45 -24.24 -17.84 7.70
C LYS A 45 -23.12 -16.82 7.93
N GLY A 46 -22.56 -16.26 6.85
CA GLY A 46 -21.54 -15.22 6.91
C GLY A 46 -22.04 -13.95 7.61
N LEU A 47 -23.26 -13.50 7.30
CA LEU A 47 -23.89 -12.35 7.97
C LEU A 47 -24.04 -12.60 9.47
N GLU A 48 -24.57 -13.75 9.88
CA GLU A 48 -24.71 -14.12 11.28
C GLU A 48 -23.36 -14.16 12.02
N LEU A 49 -22.31 -14.67 11.37
CA LEU A 49 -20.95 -14.68 11.93
C LEU A 49 -20.43 -13.26 12.15
N SER A 50 -20.58 -12.39 11.15
CA SER A 50 -20.10 -11.01 11.25
C SER A 50 -20.85 -10.22 12.33
N GLU A 51 -22.15 -10.42 12.49
CA GLU A 51 -22.97 -9.76 13.51
C GLU A 51 -22.51 -10.14 14.93
N LYS A 52 -22.20 -11.43 15.15
CA LYS A 52 -21.79 -11.96 16.46
C LYS A 52 -20.35 -11.62 16.83
N LEU A 53 -19.45 -11.48 15.85
CA LEU A 53 -18.00 -11.43 16.10
C LEU A 53 -17.37 -10.13 15.57
N PRO A 54 -16.78 -9.28 16.43
CA PRO A 54 -16.30 -7.95 16.02
C PRO A 54 -15.17 -8.00 14.99
N ASN A 55 -14.38 -9.07 14.96
CA ASN A 55 -13.26 -9.29 14.05
C ASN A 55 -13.64 -9.89 12.68
N ILE A 56 -14.91 -10.23 12.45
CA ILE A 56 -15.38 -10.82 11.18
C ILE A 56 -16.22 -9.80 10.40
N TYR A 57 -15.91 -9.62 9.13
CA TYR A 57 -16.74 -8.88 8.16
C TYR A 57 -17.27 -9.84 7.12
N SER A 58 -18.28 -9.42 6.35
CA SER A 58 -18.85 -10.25 5.28
C SER A 58 -18.74 -9.58 3.92
N ALA A 59 -18.49 -10.37 2.90
CA ALA A 59 -18.83 -10.05 1.53
C ALA A 59 -20.05 -10.90 1.15
N VAL A 60 -20.99 -10.29 0.42
CA VAL A 60 -22.19 -11.01 -0.03
C VAL A 60 -22.29 -11.03 -1.55
N GLY A 61 -22.55 -12.20 -2.11
CA GLY A 61 -22.60 -12.41 -3.56
C GLY A 61 -23.04 -13.81 -3.94
N ILE A 62 -23.19 -14.03 -5.25
CA ILE A 62 -23.44 -15.33 -5.86
C ILE A 62 -22.26 -15.64 -6.79
N HIS A 63 -21.59 -16.74 -6.47
CA HIS A 63 -20.41 -17.26 -7.15
C HIS A 63 -20.77 -17.71 -8.59
N PRO A 64 -19.83 -17.68 -9.56
CA PRO A 64 -20.07 -18.12 -10.93
C PRO A 64 -20.67 -19.53 -11.08
N HIS A 65 -20.39 -20.44 -10.16
CA HIS A 65 -20.99 -21.77 -10.20
C HIS A 65 -22.51 -21.74 -10.02
N ASP A 66 -23.00 -20.84 -9.17
CA ASP A 66 -24.39 -20.73 -8.74
C ASP A 66 -25.12 -19.57 -9.44
N SER A 67 -24.56 -19.04 -10.54
CA SER A 67 -25.13 -17.88 -11.25
C SER A 67 -26.57 -18.10 -11.73
N ASN A 68 -26.98 -19.34 -11.96
CA ASN A 68 -28.35 -19.70 -12.30
C ASN A 68 -29.35 -19.50 -11.14
N THR A 69 -28.89 -19.35 -9.89
CA THR A 69 -29.76 -19.09 -8.72
C THR A 69 -29.98 -17.60 -8.47
N LEU A 70 -29.37 -16.70 -9.24
CA LEU A 70 -29.54 -15.25 -9.09
C LEU A 70 -30.83 -14.76 -9.78
N ASP A 71 -31.97 -15.10 -9.18
CA ASP A 71 -33.26 -14.54 -9.55
C ASP A 71 -33.51 -13.16 -8.91
N ASP A 72 -34.68 -12.56 -9.20
CA ASP A 72 -35.05 -11.26 -8.63
C ASP A 72 -35.23 -11.29 -7.11
N SER A 73 -35.61 -12.43 -6.53
CA SER A 73 -35.76 -12.59 -5.09
C SER A 73 -34.39 -12.57 -4.39
N ALA A 74 -33.44 -13.35 -4.91
CA ALA A 74 -32.05 -13.37 -4.47
C ALA A 74 -31.40 -12.00 -4.62
N TYR A 75 -31.57 -11.35 -5.78
CA TYR A 75 -31.03 -10.01 -6.01
C TYR A 75 -31.60 -8.96 -5.04
N ASN A 76 -32.90 -9.02 -4.76
CA ASN A 76 -33.53 -8.13 -3.79
C ASN A 76 -33.06 -8.37 -2.34
N LYS A 77 -32.69 -9.60 -1.98
CA LYS A 77 -32.06 -9.91 -0.69
C LYS A 77 -30.65 -9.32 -0.62
N LEU A 78 -29.82 -9.53 -1.64
CA LEU A 78 -28.47 -8.93 -1.73
C LEU A 78 -28.55 -7.40 -1.59
N LYS A 79 -29.50 -6.74 -2.26
CA LYS A 79 -29.78 -5.30 -2.15
C LYS A 79 -30.05 -4.80 -0.73
N LYS A 80 -30.63 -5.64 0.13
CA LYS A 80 -30.85 -5.33 1.54
C LYS A 80 -29.58 -5.57 2.35
N TRP A 81 -28.88 -6.67 2.10
CA TRP A 81 -27.70 -7.06 2.85
C TRP A 81 -26.50 -6.14 2.65
N VAL A 82 -26.28 -5.62 1.44
CA VAL A 82 -25.19 -4.65 1.18
C VAL A 82 -25.28 -3.36 2.00
N LYS A 83 -26.42 -3.11 2.66
CA LYS A 83 -26.60 -1.95 3.54
C LYS A 83 -26.26 -2.24 5.01
N LEU A 84 -25.94 -3.49 5.35
CA LEU A 84 -25.62 -3.88 6.71
C LEU A 84 -24.21 -3.39 7.09
N PRO A 85 -23.99 -2.88 8.33
CA PRO A 85 -22.73 -2.21 8.71
C PRO A 85 -21.45 -3.04 8.56
N LYS A 86 -21.55 -4.38 8.57
CA LYS A 86 -20.40 -5.28 8.48
C LYS A 86 -20.29 -5.99 7.13
N VAL A 87 -21.13 -5.62 6.16
CA VAL A 87 -20.98 -6.02 4.78
C VAL A 87 -20.08 -5.02 4.07
N VAL A 88 -18.94 -5.49 3.58
CA VAL A 88 -17.83 -4.62 3.14
C VAL A 88 -17.48 -4.80 1.68
N ALA A 89 -18.12 -5.74 0.99
CA ALA A 89 -17.95 -5.98 -0.44
C ALA A 89 -19.15 -6.73 -1.02
N VAL A 90 -19.30 -6.63 -2.34
CA VAL A 90 -20.12 -7.56 -3.14
C VAL A 90 -19.22 -8.65 -3.69
N GLY A 91 -19.45 -9.89 -3.28
CA GLY A 91 -18.51 -10.97 -3.52
C GLY A 91 -18.82 -12.21 -2.68
N GLU A 92 -18.45 -13.41 -3.11
CA GLU A 92 -17.64 -13.68 -4.30
C GLU A 92 -18.48 -13.72 -5.59
N ILE A 93 -18.03 -13.01 -6.63
CA ILE A 93 -18.70 -12.92 -7.94
C ILE A 93 -17.66 -13.07 -9.05
N GLY A 94 -18.05 -13.37 -10.29
CA GLY A 94 -17.09 -13.40 -11.40
C GLY A 94 -17.38 -14.48 -12.41
N LEU A 95 -16.32 -15.11 -12.94
CA LEU A 95 -16.40 -16.10 -14.02
C LEU A 95 -15.49 -17.31 -13.74
N ASP A 96 -16.05 -18.51 -13.85
CA ASP A 96 -15.31 -19.79 -13.78
C ASP A 96 -15.63 -20.65 -15.01
N TYR A 97 -14.65 -20.81 -15.89
CA TYR A 97 -14.77 -21.62 -17.11
C TYR A 97 -14.12 -23.00 -16.99
N HIS A 98 -13.60 -23.34 -15.82
CA HIS A 98 -12.96 -24.63 -15.58
C HIS A 98 -14.02 -25.73 -15.40
N TYR A 99 -15.02 -25.48 -14.54
CA TYR A 99 -16.08 -26.46 -14.27
C TYR A 99 -17.36 -26.20 -15.08
N LEU A 100 -17.66 -24.94 -15.42
CA LEU A 100 -18.84 -24.54 -16.18
C LEU A 100 -20.19 -25.01 -15.60
N ASN A 101 -20.31 -25.05 -14.26
CA ASN A 101 -21.57 -25.42 -13.58
C ASN A 101 -22.76 -24.54 -13.98
N SER A 102 -22.50 -23.29 -14.37
CA SER A 102 -23.46 -22.40 -15.03
C SER A 102 -22.97 -22.01 -16.44
N PRO A 103 -23.86 -21.86 -17.44
CA PRO A 103 -23.47 -21.44 -18.79
C PRO A 103 -22.78 -20.06 -18.80
N LYS A 104 -21.80 -19.86 -19.70
CA LYS A 104 -21.00 -18.62 -19.77
C LYS A 104 -21.85 -17.34 -19.82
N GLY A 105 -22.91 -17.33 -20.64
CA GLY A 105 -23.80 -16.18 -20.76
C GLY A 105 -24.52 -15.84 -19.44
N VAL A 106 -24.92 -16.86 -18.69
CA VAL A 106 -25.56 -16.70 -17.37
C VAL A 106 -24.57 -16.16 -16.35
N GLN A 107 -23.34 -16.68 -16.32
CA GLN A 107 -22.29 -16.16 -15.43
C GLN A 107 -21.97 -14.69 -15.74
N ILE A 108 -21.84 -14.33 -17.02
CA ILE A 108 -21.56 -12.95 -17.45
C ILE A 108 -22.68 -12.00 -17.01
N GLU A 109 -23.94 -12.38 -17.21
CA GLU A 109 -25.08 -11.54 -16.82
C GLU A 109 -25.18 -11.39 -15.29
N ALA A 110 -25.02 -12.49 -14.55
CA ALA A 110 -24.98 -12.46 -13.08
C ALA A 110 -23.82 -11.60 -12.57
N PHE A 111 -22.66 -11.67 -13.21
CA PHE A 111 -21.50 -10.85 -12.86
C PHE A 111 -21.78 -9.36 -13.07
N ARG A 112 -22.33 -8.96 -14.24
CA ARG A 112 -22.72 -7.58 -14.52
C ARG A 112 -23.75 -7.05 -13.52
N ARG A 113 -24.78 -7.86 -13.24
CA ARG A 113 -25.86 -7.49 -12.31
C ARG A 113 -25.31 -7.22 -10.90
N GLN A 114 -24.36 -8.02 -10.43
CA GLN A 114 -23.74 -7.83 -9.13
C GLN A 114 -22.72 -6.69 -9.10
N ILE A 115 -22.00 -6.42 -10.20
CA ILE A 115 -21.20 -5.19 -10.32
C ILE A 115 -22.11 -3.94 -10.24
N SER A 116 -23.30 -3.97 -10.85
CA SER A 116 -24.28 -2.87 -10.70
C SER A 116 -24.68 -2.66 -9.25
N LEU A 117 -24.91 -3.74 -8.49
CA LEU A 117 -25.20 -3.65 -7.07
C LEU A 117 -24.05 -3.01 -6.26
N ALA A 118 -22.80 -3.39 -6.57
CA ALA A 118 -21.63 -2.80 -5.94
C ALA A 118 -21.52 -1.29 -6.23
N LYS A 119 -21.77 -0.88 -7.48
CA LYS A 119 -21.86 0.54 -7.88
C LYS A 119 -22.93 1.29 -7.09
N GLU A 120 -24.15 0.75 -7.03
CA GLU A 120 -25.28 1.36 -6.31
C GLU A 120 -25.04 1.49 -4.80
N SER A 121 -24.26 0.58 -4.20
CA SER A 121 -23.97 0.56 -2.76
C SER A 121 -22.67 1.26 -2.37
N GLY A 122 -21.82 1.62 -3.34
CA GLY A 122 -20.49 2.18 -3.09
C GLY A 122 -19.50 1.16 -2.48
N LEU A 123 -19.81 -0.13 -2.53
CA LEU A 123 -18.96 -1.19 -2.01
C LEU A 123 -17.99 -1.70 -3.10
N PRO A 124 -16.78 -2.16 -2.73
CA PRO A 124 -15.90 -2.83 -3.67
C PRO A 124 -16.42 -4.22 -4.06
N VAL A 125 -15.88 -4.78 -5.14
CA VAL A 125 -16.16 -6.16 -5.56
C VAL A 125 -15.02 -7.12 -5.22
N ILE A 126 -15.35 -8.37 -4.89
CA ILE A 126 -14.40 -9.50 -4.80
C ILE A 126 -14.65 -10.41 -6.00
N VAL A 127 -13.66 -10.49 -6.91
CA VAL A 127 -13.82 -11.10 -8.23
C VAL A 127 -13.05 -12.40 -8.36
N HIS A 128 -13.79 -13.49 -8.57
CA HIS A 128 -13.28 -14.78 -9.01
C HIS A 128 -13.03 -14.79 -10.51
N SER A 129 -11.89 -15.32 -10.92
CA SER A 129 -11.61 -15.51 -12.34
C SER A 129 -10.75 -16.74 -12.55
N ARG A 130 -11.35 -17.78 -13.13
CA ARG A 130 -10.65 -19.02 -13.47
C ARG A 130 -10.88 -19.39 -14.92
N GLU A 131 -9.79 -19.47 -15.68
CA GLU A 131 -9.80 -19.75 -17.13
C GLU A 131 -10.70 -18.78 -17.95
N ALA A 132 -11.01 -17.60 -17.39
CA ALA A 132 -11.95 -16.62 -17.93
C ALA A 132 -11.34 -15.23 -18.14
N LYS A 133 -9.99 -15.12 -18.15
CA LYS A 133 -9.23 -13.85 -18.19
C LYS A 133 -9.81 -12.78 -19.13
N ASN A 134 -10.04 -13.13 -20.39
CA ASN A 134 -10.46 -12.15 -21.40
C ASN A 134 -11.86 -11.60 -21.13
N ASP A 135 -12.79 -12.47 -20.72
CA ASP A 135 -14.17 -12.09 -20.46
C ASP A 135 -14.30 -11.34 -19.13
N THR A 136 -13.54 -11.75 -18.11
CA THR A 136 -13.46 -11.02 -16.84
C THR A 136 -12.97 -9.58 -17.09
N LEU A 137 -11.83 -9.41 -17.77
CA LEU A 137 -11.29 -8.07 -18.06
C LEU A 137 -12.20 -7.23 -18.96
N ARG A 138 -12.92 -7.87 -19.89
CA ARG A 138 -13.90 -7.18 -20.74
C ARG A 138 -15.05 -6.64 -19.90
N VAL A 139 -15.70 -7.49 -19.10
CA VAL A 139 -16.83 -7.08 -18.25
C VAL A 139 -16.40 -6.01 -17.25
N LEU A 140 -15.25 -6.17 -16.59
CA LEU A 140 -14.73 -5.15 -15.68
C LEU A 140 -14.51 -3.81 -16.39
N ARG A 141 -13.94 -3.80 -17.60
CA ARG A 141 -13.72 -2.55 -18.36
C ARG A 141 -15.02 -1.89 -18.80
N GLU A 142 -16.03 -2.68 -19.17
CA GLU A 142 -17.34 -2.17 -19.61
C GLU A 142 -18.14 -1.60 -18.43
N GLU A 143 -18.07 -2.25 -17.27
CA GLU A 143 -18.96 -1.96 -16.15
C GLU A 143 -18.38 -1.02 -15.09
N ILE A 144 -17.05 -0.97 -14.94
CA ILE A 144 -16.41 -0.28 -13.82
C ILE A 144 -15.81 1.05 -14.24
N THR A 145 -16.31 2.10 -13.59
CA THR A 145 -15.84 3.48 -13.75
C THR A 145 -15.25 4.04 -12.46
N GLU A 146 -15.92 3.82 -11.32
CA GLU A 146 -15.54 4.38 -10.01
C GLU A 146 -15.35 3.33 -8.91
N THR A 147 -16.01 2.17 -9.02
CA THR A 147 -15.94 1.09 -8.03
C THR A 147 -14.63 0.30 -8.13
N SER A 148 -13.80 0.32 -7.09
CA SER A 148 -12.61 -0.55 -7.03
C SER A 148 -12.94 -1.98 -6.57
N GLY A 149 -11.98 -2.89 -6.63
CA GLY A 149 -12.19 -4.26 -6.16
C GLY A 149 -10.89 -5.03 -6.02
N VAL A 150 -11.01 -6.33 -5.84
CA VAL A 150 -9.89 -7.26 -5.78
C VAL A 150 -10.15 -8.45 -6.70
N LEU A 151 -9.12 -8.85 -7.47
CA LEU A 151 -9.09 -10.20 -8.03
C LEU A 151 -8.54 -11.11 -6.92
N HIS A 152 -9.44 -11.87 -6.29
CA HIS A 152 -9.03 -12.80 -5.24
C HIS A 152 -8.39 -14.04 -5.86
N CYS A 153 -7.66 -14.78 -5.03
CA CYS A 153 -6.92 -16.00 -5.34
C CYS A 153 -6.24 -15.93 -6.71
N PHE A 154 -5.49 -14.86 -6.95
CA PHE A 154 -5.06 -14.51 -8.30
C PHE A 154 -4.24 -15.64 -8.96
N SER A 155 -4.76 -16.16 -10.07
CA SER A 155 -4.14 -17.24 -10.85
C SER A 155 -3.76 -16.81 -12.27
N GLY A 156 -3.82 -15.51 -12.56
CA GLY A 156 -3.49 -14.93 -13.87
C GLY A 156 -1.98 -14.70 -14.09
N ASP A 157 -1.66 -14.15 -15.25
CA ASP A 157 -0.30 -13.73 -15.61
C ASP A 157 -0.07 -12.24 -15.32
N LEU A 158 1.16 -11.77 -15.56
CA LEU A 158 1.53 -10.36 -15.35
C LEU A 158 0.74 -9.38 -16.22
N ASP A 159 0.34 -9.80 -17.42
CA ASP A 159 -0.48 -8.98 -18.31
C ASP A 159 -1.88 -8.75 -17.73
N MET A 160 -2.50 -9.79 -17.17
CA MET A 160 -3.78 -9.68 -16.48
C MET A 160 -3.68 -8.80 -15.24
N ALA A 161 -2.65 -8.99 -14.42
CA ALA A 161 -2.44 -8.18 -13.22
C ALA A 161 -2.30 -6.69 -13.57
N LYS A 162 -1.51 -6.35 -14.60
CA LYS A 162 -1.35 -4.97 -15.07
C LYS A 162 -2.66 -4.35 -15.52
N LYS A 163 -3.41 -5.04 -16.38
CA LYS A 163 -4.71 -4.57 -16.88
C LYS A 163 -5.74 -4.40 -15.77
N ALA A 164 -5.74 -5.28 -14.77
CA ALA A 164 -6.60 -5.16 -13.60
C ALA A 164 -6.22 -3.92 -12.75
N MET A 165 -4.92 -3.69 -12.50
CA MET A 165 -4.46 -2.53 -11.74
C MET A 165 -4.73 -1.20 -12.47
N GLU A 166 -4.68 -1.18 -13.80
CA GLU A 166 -5.10 -0.02 -14.62
C GLU A 166 -6.58 0.32 -14.43
N LEU A 167 -7.42 -0.69 -14.15
CA LEU A 167 -8.83 -0.54 -13.79
C LEU A 167 -9.04 -0.28 -12.28
N GLY A 168 -7.97 -0.10 -11.50
CA GLY A 168 -8.03 0.18 -10.07
C GLY A 168 -8.20 -1.05 -9.16
N PHE A 169 -7.99 -2.26 -9.67
CA PHE A 169 -8.12 -3.49 -8.88
C PHE A 169 -6.85 -3.86 -8.12
N TYR A 170 -7.05 -4.32 -6.89
CA TYR A 170 -6.05 -5.02 -6.10
C TYR A 170 -5.90 -6.46 -6.59
N ILE A 171 -4.74 -7.05 -6.30
CA ILE A 171 -4.40 -8.44 -6.59
C ILE A 171 -4.17 -9.16 -5.27
N SER A 172 -5.03 -10.12 -4.93
CA SER A 172 -4.87 -10.92 -3.72
C SER A 172 -4.11 -12.21 -3.99
N ILE A 173 -3.16 -12.50 -3.12
CA ILE A 173 -2.28 -13.66 -3.24
C ILE A 173 -2.62 -14.67 -2.14
N ALA A 174 -3.03 -15.87 -2.56
CA ALA A 174 -3.35 -16.99 -1.67
C ALA A 174 -2.14 -17.93 -1.46
N GLY A 175 -2.36 -18.99 -0.67
CA GLY A 175 -1.35 -20.00 -0.32
C GLY A 175 -0.55 -20.64 -1.46
N PRO A 176 -1.05 -20.78 -2.71
CA PRO A 176 -0.28 -21.35 -3.82
C PRO A 176 1.04 -20.63 -4.14
N VAL A 177 1.21 -19.37 -3.74
CA VAL A 177 2.50 -18.64 -3.89
C VAL A 177 3.68 -19.35 -3.21
N THR A 178 3.39 -20.15 -2.18
CA THR A 178 4.37 -20.96 -1.45
C THR A 178 4.84 -22.19 -2.25
N PHE A 179 4.14 -22.56 -3.32
CA PHE A 179 4.46 -23.76 -4.09
C PHE A 179 5.60 -23.48 -5.09
N LYS A 180 6.58 -24.39 -5.13
CA LYS A 180 7.77 -24.23 -6.01
C LYS A 180 7.40 -24.15 -7.50
N ASN A 181 6.31 -24.78 -7.91
CA ASN A 181 5.83 -24.81 -9.30
C ASN A 181 4.91 -23.63 -9.67
N ALA A 182 4.53 -22.77 -8.73
CA ALA A 182 3.72 -21.58 -9.00
C ALA A 182 4.56 -20.44 -9.62
N THR A 183 5.34 -20.75 -10.65
CA THR A 183 6.35 -19.85 -11.23
C THR A 183 5.73 -18.54 -11.71
N ILE A 184 4.62 -18.60 -12.44
CA ILE A 184 3.91 -17.42 -12.97
C ILE A 184 3.45 -16.50 -11.83
N LEU A 185 2.78 -17.05 -10.82
CA LEU A 185 2.30 -16.28 -9.66
C LEU A 185 3.47 -15.63 -8.90
N ARG A 186 4.58 -16.35 -8.74
CA ARG A 186 5.78 -15.84 -8.08
C ARG A 186 6.44 -14.71 -8.88
N GLU A 187 6.46 -14.77 -10.21
CA GLU A 187 6.92 -13.66 -11.05
C GLU A 187 6.02 -12.42 -10.92
N VAL A 188 4.71 -12.63 -10.86
CA VAL A 188 3.75 -11.55 -10.62
C VAL A 188 4.01 -10.86 -9.27
N VAL A 189 4.18 -11.64 -8.20
CA VAL A 189 4.46 -11.12 -6.84
C VAL A 189 5.75 -10.30 -6.75
N LYS A 190 6.78 -10.64 -7.55
CA LYS A 190 8.04 -9.86 -7.58
C LYS A 190 7.83 -8.41 -8.04
N VAL A 191 6.85 -8.17 -8.91
CA VAL A 191 6.73 -6.90 -9.64
C VAL A 191 5.44 -6.11 -9.40
N ILE A 192 4.40 -6.72 -8.79
CA ILE A 192 3.19 -5.98 -8.39
C ILE A 192 3.59 -4.79 -7.51
N PRO A 193 3.09 -3.57 -7.77
CA PRO A 193 3.27 -2.43 -6.88
C PRO A 193 2.64 -2.66 -5.50
N ASP A 194 3.28 -2.16 -4.45
CA ASP A 194 2.87 -2.42 -3.05
C ASP A 194 1.43 -2.00 -2.77
N GLU A 195 0.97 -0.91 -3.38
CA GLU A 195 -0.36 -0.34 -3.20
C GLU A 195 -1.50 -1.18 -3.79
N PHE A 196 -1.20 -2.23 -4.56
CA PHE A 196 -2.20 -3.14 -5.12
C PHE A 196 -2.15 -4.54 -4.53
N LEU A 197 -1.19 -4.83 -3.63
CA LEU A 197 -1.01 -6.17 -3.07
C LEU A 197 -1.96 -6.45 -1.90
N LEU A 198 -2.73 -7.52 -1.99
CA LEU A 198 -3.49 -8.13 -0.89
C LEU A 198 -3.05 -9.59 -0.69
N ILE A 199 -3.46 -10.16 0.43
CA ILE A 199 -3.21 -11.56 0.78
C ILE A 199 -4.45 -12.16 1.41
N GLU A 200 -4.61 -13.45 1.21
CA GLU A 200 -5.72 -14.22 1.75
C GLU A 200 -5.36 -15.68 1.95
N THR A 201 -6.27 -16.43 2.56
CA THR A 201 -6.16 -17.88 2.64
C THR A 201 -7.00 -18.61 1.62
N ASP A 202 -8.19 -18.10 1.28
CA ASP A 202 -9.23 -18.86 0.57
C ASP A 202 -9.63 -20.15 1.33
N SER A 203 -9.57 -20.09 2.67
CA SER A 203 -9.86 -21.25 3.50
C SER A 203 -11.32 -21.70 3.33
N PRO A 204 -11.61 -23.01 3.26
CA PRO A 204 -10.75 -24.15 3.67
C PRO A 204 -9.78 -24.66 2.59
N TYR A 205 -9.71 -24.02 1.42
CA TYR A 205 -8.94 -24.47 0.27
C TYR A 205 -7.48 -24.01 0.29
N LEU A 206 -6.66 -24.58 -0.60
CA LEU A 206 -5.36 -24.04 -1.01
C LEU A 206 -4.32 -23.80 0.11
N SER A 207 -4.26 -24.70 1.10
CA SER A 207 -3.28 -24.62 2.21
C SER A 207 -1.84 -24.36 1.73
N PRO A 208 -1.18 -23.31 2.25
CA PRO A 208 0.20 -22.99 1.91
C PRO A 208 1.17 -24.05 2.45
N VAL A 209 2.37 -24.15 1.89
CA VAL A 209 3.51 -24.86 2.53
C VAL A 209 3.86 -24.11 3.83
N PRO A 210 4.05 -24.81 4.97
CA PRO A 210 4.20 -26.27 5.15
C PRO A 210 2.90 -27.05 5.45
N MET A 211 1.74 -26.42 5.36
CA MET A 211 0.43 -27.01 5.69
C MET A 211 -0.29 -27.64 4.50
N ARG A 212 0.38 -27.75 3.34
CA ARG A 212 -0.18 -28.33 2.11
C ARG A 212 -0.75 -29.73 2.38
N GLY A 213 -1.98 -29.97 1.91
CA GLY A 213 -2.70 -31.23 2.12
C GLY A 213 -3.55 -31.30 3.39
N LYS A 214 -3.46 -30.30 4.28
CA LYS A 214 -4.37 -30.12 5.41
C LYS A 214 -5.51 -29.17 5.02
N ARG A 215 -6.61 -29.16 5.78
CA ARG A 215 -7.65 -28.11 5.71
C ARG A 215 -6.98 -26.75 5.98
N ASN A 216 -7.19 -25.77 5.10
CA ASN A 216 -6.64 -24.44 5.31
C ASN A 216 -7.41 -23.73 6.42
N GLU A 217 -6.77 -22.77 7.07
CA GLU A 217 -7.43 -21.89 8.02
C GLU A 217 -6.74 -20.52 8.07
N PRO A 218 -7.42 -19.45 8.50
CA PRO A 218 -6.89 -18.08 8.49
C PRO A 218 -5.53 -17.91 9.16
N VAL A 219 -5.19 -18.74 10.16
CA VAL A 219 -3.87 -18.69 10.82
C VAL A 219 -2.71 -18.96 9.86
N PHE A 220 -2.94 -19.71 8.78
CA PHE A 220 -1.90 -20.04 7.80
C PHE A 220 -1.58 -18.89 6.85
N LEU A 221 -2.32 -17.77 6.91
CA LEU A 221 -2.01 -16.54 6.18
C LEU A 221 -0.58 -16.04 6.45
N GLU A 222 -0.05 -16.32 7.64
CA GLU A 222 1.34 -16.02 7.99
C GLU A 222 2.33 -16.65 7.01
N HIS A 223 2.09 -17.89 6.57
CA HIS A 223 2.96 -18.59 5.63
C HIS A 223 2.93 -17.94 4.25
N THR A 224 1.76 -17.52 3.78
CA THR A 224 1.59 -16.75 2.54
C THR A 224 2.38 -15.44 2.61
N ALA A 225 2.21 -14.67 3.70
CA ALA A 225 2.93 -13.42 3.91
C ALA A 225 4.45 -13.58 3.97
N ARG A 226 4.95 -14.64 4.63
CA ARG A 226 6.38 -14.95 4.71
C ARG A 226 6.96 -15.32 3.35
N ALA A 227 6.28 -16.16 2.57
CA ALA A 227 6.74 -16.51 1.23
C ALA A 227 6.80 -15.29 0.30
N ILE A 228 5.83 -14.38 0.39
CA ILE A 228 5.86 -13.11 -0.36
C ILE A 228 7.04 -12.23 0.09
N ALA A 229 7.29 -12.14 1.40
CA ALA A 229 8.41 -11.39 1.95
C ALA A 229 9.76 -11.90 1.41
N GLU A 230 9.94 -13.23 1.39
CA GLU A 230 11.12 -13.89 0.80
C GLU A 230 11.26 -13.59 -0.69
N ILE A 231 10.18 -13.74 -1.48
CA ILE A 231 10.19 -13.46 -2.92
C ILE A 231 10.59 -12.01 -3.22
N ARG A 232 10.12 -11.06 -2.40
CA ARG A 232 10.33 -9.62 -2.60
C ARG A 232 11.59 -9.08 -1.91
N GLY A 233 12.28 -9.89 -1.11
CA GLY A 233 13.47 -9.49 -0.37
C GLY A 233 13.21 -8.37 0.66
N ILE A 234 12.04 -8.39 1.29
CA ILE A 234 11.65 -7.43 2.34
C ILE A 234 11.16 -8.17 3.59
N SER A 235 10.94 -7.45 4.70
CA SER A 235 10.56 -8.10 5.95
C SER A 235 9.10 -8.60 5.92
N PHE A 236 8.80 -9.62 6.72
CA PHE A 236 7.42 -10.03 7.01
C PHE A 236 6.58 -8.85 7.52
N SER A 237 7.16 -7.98 8.37
CA SER A 237 6.46 -6.81 8.89
C SER A 237 6.10 -5.80 7.80
N ASP A 238 6.92 -5.67 6.75
CA ASP A 238 6.62 -4.80 5.62
C ASP A 238 5.42 -5.34 4.84
N ILE A 239 5.40 -6.65 4.53
CA ILE A 239 4.26 -7.29 3.87
C ILE A 239 3.00 -7.12 4.71
N ALA A 240 3.06 -7.48 5.99
CA ALA A 240 1.93 -7.39 6.90
C ALA A 240 1.36 -5.97 6.96
N ARG A 241 2.22 -4.95 7.05
CA ARG A 241 1.81 -3.54 7.08
C ARG A 241 1.22 -3.07 5.75
N ILE A 242 1.85 -3.42 4.61
CA ILE A 242 1.37 -3.06 3.27
C ILE A 242 -0.02 -3.66 3.02
N THR A 243 -0.17 -4.97 3.19
CA THR A 243 -1.41 -5.67 2.86
C THR A 243 -2.54 -5.30 3.81
N THR A 244 -2.25 -5.15 5.10
CA THR A 244 -3.24 -4.64 6.06
C THR A 244 -3.72 -3.24 5.68
N HIS A 245 -2.80 -2.32 5.33
CA HIS A 245 -3.18 -0.97 4.92
C HIS A 245 -4.11 -1.00 3.70
N ASN A 246 -3.73 -1.78 2.69
CA ASN A 246 -4.50 -1.96 1.47
C ASN A 246 -5.89 -2.55 1.75
N ALA A 247 -5.99 -3.58 2.59
CA ALA A 247 -7.25 -4.21 2.96
C ALA A 247 -8.18 -3.22 3.67
N LYS A 248 -7.66 -2.47 4.64
CA LYS A 248 -8.44 -1.41 5.33
C LYS A 248 -8.92 -0.33 4.36
N ARG A 249 -8.06 0.06 3.41
CA ARG A 249 -8.39 1.08 2.42
C ARG A 249 -9.48 0.60 1.45
N LEU A 250 -9.36 -0.63 0.94
CA LEU A 250 -10.31 -1.19 -0.02
C LEU A 250 -11.67 -1.43 0.63
N PHE A 251 -11.69 -2.09 1.78
CA PHE A 251 -12.93 -2.56 2.42
C PHE A 251 -13.49 -1.60 3.48
N GLY A 252 -12.80 -0.49 3.78
CA GLY A 252 -13.26 0.48 4.78
C GLY A 252 -13.31 -0.08 6.21
N ILE A 253 -12.47 -1.07 6.53
CA ILE A 253 -12.52 -1.81 7.80
C ILE A 253 -11.48 -1.38 8.83
N GLY A 254 -11.82 -1.59 10.09
CA GLY A 254 -10.99 -1.28 11.25
C GLY A 254 -10.71 0.22 11.43
N GLU A 255 -9.86 0.55 12.40
CA GLU A 255 -9.54 1.95 12.71
C GLU A 255 -8.66 2.60 11.63
N PRO A 256 -8.91 3.87 11.26
CA PRO A 256 -8.00 4.67 10.44
C PRO A 256 -6.61 4.73 11.08
N ALA A 257 -5.56 4.59 10.28
CA ALA A 257 -4.20 4.76 10.77
C ALA A 257 -3.98 6.22 11.19
N LYS A 258 -3.40 6.44 12.37
CA LYS A 258 -2.96 7.77 12.81
C LYS A 258 -1.66 8.17 12.11
N GLY A 259 -1.42 9.47 11.99
CA GLY A 259 -0.17 10.00 11.45
C GLY A 259 1.05 9.56 12.25
N GLU A 260 2.03 8.96 11.58
CA GLU A 260 3.27 8.47 12.18
C GLU A 260 4.36 9.55 12.19
N ILE A 261 4.95 9.78 13.36
CA ILE A 261 6.10 10.68 13.54
C ILE A 261 7.38 10.00 13.05
N ALA A 262 7.56 8.72 13.37
CA ALA A 262 8.69 7.92 12.96
C ALA A 262 8.18 6.61 12.35
N TYR A 263 8.72 6.25 11.18
CA TYR A 263 8.32 5.06 10.44
C TYR A 263 9.55 4.38 9.84
N ARG A 264 9.56 3.04 9.85
CA ARG A 264 10.71 2.24 9.38
C ARG A 264 10.46 1.77 7.96
N ILE A 265 11.41 2.00 7.07
CA ILE A 265 11.44 1.38 5.74
C ILE A 265 12.76 0.64 5.63
N ARG A 266 12.70 -0.68 5.52
CA ARG A 266 13.88 -1.57 5.51
C ARG A 266 14.73 -1.33 6.78
N ASP A 267 15.98 -0.90 6.63
CA ASP A 267 16.93 -0.73 7.73
C ASP A 267 17.09 0.72 8.21
N SER A 268 16.33 1.66 7.63
CA SER A 268 16.40 3.07 8.01
C SER A 268 15.11 3.52 8.71
N LEU A 269 15.26 4.42 9.68
CA LEU A 269 14.13 5.08 10.34
C LEU A 269 13.90 6.44 9.67
N TYR A 270 12.66 6.76 9.34
CA TYR A 270 12.28 8.01 8.70
C TYR A 270 11.46 8.85 9.67
N LEU A 271 11.75 10.16 9.74
CA LEU A 271 11.13 11.12 10.63
C LEU A 271 10.29 12.12 9.85
N ASN A 272 9.00 12.09 10.11
CA ASN A 272 8.01 13.00 9.58
C ASN A 272 7.64 14.04 10.65
N ILE A 273 8.10 15.27 10.46
CA ILE A 273 8.04 16.32 11.50
C ILE A 273 7.19 17.54 11.09
N THR A 274 6.71 17.57 9.84
CA THR A 274 5.86 18.63 9.31
C THR A 274 5.10 18.17 8.07
N ASN A 275 3.89 18.71 7.88
CA ASN A 275 3.10 18.59 6.65
C ASN A 275 3.36 19.74 5.65
N ARG A 276 4.11 20.77 6.07
CA ARG A 276 4.37 21.99 5.31
C ARG A 276 5.55 21.81 4.37
N CYS A 277 5.51 22.46 3.21
CA CYS A 277 6.59 22.44 2.23
C CYS A 277 6.41 23.62 1.29
N THR A 278 7.51 24.32 1.02
CA THR A 278 7.61 25.48 0.13
C THR A 278 7.47 25.13 -1.36
N ASN A 279 7.42 23.84 -1.71
CA ASN A 279 7.12 23.38 -3.06
C ASN A 279 5.70 22.79 -3.14
N ARG A 280 5.03 23.02 -4.27
CA ARG A 280 3.75 22.38 -4.65
C ARG A 280 3.95 21.49 -5.88
N CYS A 281 4.87 20.53 -5.79
CA CYS A 281 5.26 19.72 -6.96
C CYS A 281 4.09 18.95 -7.55
N SER A 282 4.01 18.87 -8.88
CA SER A 282 2.99 18.12 -9.63
C SER A 282 3.03 16.60 -9.36
N PHE A 283 4.16 16.10 -8.89
CA PHE A 283 4.42 14.71 -8.55
C PHE A 283 4.41 14.43 -7.04
N CYS A 284 4.12 15.43 -6.19
CA CYS A 284 4.21 15.25 -4.75
C CYS A 284 3.09 14.32 -4.24
N VAL A 285 3.48 13.28 -3.49
CA VAL A 285 2.55 12.33 -2.88
C VAL A 285 1.55 13.00 -1.92
N ARG A 286 1.95 14.14 -1.31
CA ARG A 286 1.14 14.96 -0.41
C ARG A 286 -0.24 15.34 -0.95
N PHE A 287 -0.39 15.42 -2.26
CA PHE A 287 -1.65 15.81 -2.91
C PHE A 287 -2.46 14.62 -3.43
N ARG A 288 -1.96 13.40 -3.28
CA ARG A 288 -2.59 12.18 -3.82
C ARG A 288 -2.97 11.17 -2.74
N THR A 289 -2.13 11.03 -1.72
CA THR A 289 -2.37 10.11 -0.60
C THR A 289 -1.66 10.59 0.65
N ASN A 290 -2.17 10.17 1.80
CA ASN A 290 -1.49 10.35 3.08
C ASN A 290 -0.49 9.22 3.36
N TYR A 291 -0.47 8.18 2.53
CA TYR A 291 0.25 6.95 2.82
C TYR A 291 1.48 6.77 1.94
N VAL A 292 2.57 6.29 2.53
CA VAL A 292 3.77 5.85 1.82
C VAL A 292 4.16 4.50 2.37
N LYS A 293 4.20 3.47 1.50
CA LYS A 293 4.49 2.09 1.91
C LYS A 293 3.69 1.74 3.17
N GLY A 294 2.36 1.85 3.14
CA GLY A 294 1.47 1.52 4.26
C GLY A 294 1.58 2.38 5.54
N HIS A 295 2.48 3.37 5.60
CA HIS A 295 2.57 4.30 6.74
C HIS A 295 1.76 5.56 6.48
N ASN A 296 0.90 5.98 7.41
CA ASN A 296 0.22 7.26 7.31
C ASN A 296 1.18 8.39 7.71
N LEU A 297 1.57 9.21 6.74
CA LEU A 297 2.48 10.33 6.95
C LEU A 297 1.75 11.67 7.16
N ARG A 298 0.42 11.72 7.21
CA ARG A 298 -0.28 12.97 7.53
C ARG A 298 -0.38 13.14 9.03
N LEU A 299 0.39 14.08 9.58
CA LEU A 299 0.33 14.39 11.01
C LEU A 299 -0.92 15.20 11.32
N GLU A 300 -1.58 14.89 12.43
CA GLU A 300 -2.65 15.74 12.98
C GLU A 300 -2.09 17.08 13.48
N LYS A 301 -0.89 17.05 14.09
CA LYS A 301 -0.16 18.21 14.60
C LYS A 301 1.34 18.00 14.44
N GLU A 302 2.09 19.09 14.24
CA GLU A 302 3.56 19.04 14.21
C GLU A 302 4.11 18.63 15.60
N PRO A 303 4.93 17.56 15.68
CA PRO A 303 5.42 17.02 16.94
C PRO A 303 6.51 17.90 17.55
N THR A 304 6.64 17.94 18.86
CA THR A 304 7.79 18.57 19.53
C THR A 304 9.06 17.73 19.33
N ALA A 305 10.24 18.33 19.49
CA ALA A 305 11.51 17.58 19.42
C ALA A 305 11.56 16.40 20.40
N LEU A 306 10.96 16.53 21.58
CA LEU A 306 10.88 15.44 22.57
C LEU A 306 9.99 14.29 22.08
N GLN A 307 8.86 14.59 21.44
CA GLN A 307 7.99 13.57 20.84
C GLN A 307 8.71 12.84 19.70
N VAL A 308 9.48 13.56 18.88
CA VAL A 308 10.30 12.96 17.83
C VAL A 308 11.37 12.04 18.44
N ILE A 309 12.13 12.51 19.44
CA ILE A 309 13.13 11.69 20.14
C ILE A 309 12.51 10.42 20.73
N LYS A 310 11.37 10.55 21.42
CA LYS A 310 10.65 9.41 22.01
C LYS A 310 10.24 8.39 20.95
N SER A 311 9.90 8.84 19.75
CA SER A 311 9.49 7.95 18.65
C SER A 311 10.65 7.18 18.01
N ILE A 312 11.90 7.65 18.16
CA ILE A 312 13.10 6.99 17.60
C ILE A 312 13.49 5.74 18.40
N LYS A 313 13.25 5.71 19.71
CA LYS A 313 13.77 4.68 20.62
C LYS A 313 15.31 4.65 20.64
N ASP A 314 15.96 3.65 20.07
CA ASP A 314 17.43 3.58 19.96
C ASP A 314 17.87 3.84 18.51
N PRO A 315 18.61 4.94 18.23
CA PRO A 315 19.12 5.22 16.89
C PRO A 315 20.04 4.13 16.32
N ASN A 316 20.65 3.28 17.16
CA ASN A 316 21.56 2.22 16.73
C ASN A 316 20.83 1.01 16.15
N ASP A 317 19.52 0.90 16.33
CA ASP A 317 18.69 -0.14 15.71
C ASP A 317 18.55 0.04 14.18
N TYR A 318 19.05 1.16 13.66
CA TYR A 318 18.88 1.58 12.27
C TYR A 318 20.22 1.90 11.62
N LYS A 319 20.31 1.64 10.31
CA LYS A 319 21.43 2.06 9.47
C LYS A 319 21.62 3.58 9.49
N GLU A 320 20.51 4.31 9.52
CA GLU A 320 20.44 5.77 9.60
C GLU A 320 19.05 6.21 10.04
N VAL A 321 18.98 7.42 10.59
CA VAL A 321 17.75 8.16 10.88
C VAL A 321 17.63 9.30 9.87
N VAL A 322 16.51 9.35 9.15
CA VAL A 322 16.32 10.19 7.98
C VAL A 322 15.20 11.18 8.24
N PHE A 323 15.49 12.49 8.25
CA PHE A 323 14.43 13.50 8.19
C PHE A 323 13.82 13.50 6.80
N CYS A 324 12.61 12.94 6.70
CA CYS A 324 11.90 12.73 5.46
C CYS A 324 10.45 12.40 5.78
N GLY A 325 9.53 13.07 5.10
CA GLY A 325 8.09 12.88 5.30
C GLY A 325 7.31 13.52 4.15
N ILE A 326 6.08 13.94 4.43
CA ILE A 326 5.24 14.63 3.45
C ILE A 326 5.66 16.11 3.25
N GLY A 327 6.34 16.70 4.23
CA GLY A 327 6.79 18.10 4.21
C GLY A 327 8.29 18.29 4.02
N GLU A 328 8.72 19.57 4.07
CA GLU A 328 10.12 20.02 4.04
C GLU A 328 10.66 20.10 5.48
N PRO A 329 11.56 19.20 5.91
CA PRO A 329 12.03 19.15 7.28
C PRO A 329 12.74 20.43 7.74
N LEU A 330 13.43 21.14 6.83
CA LEU A 330 14.17 22.35 7.19
C LEU A 330 13.27 23.55 7.53
N MET A 331 11.96 23.47 7.30
CA MET A 331 11.00 24.41 7.89
C MET A 331 10.99 24.36 9.43
N ARG A 332 11.55 23.30 10.01
CA ARG A 332 11.64 23.05 11.45
C ARG A 332 13.08 22.83 11.89
N LEU A 333 13.96 23.76 11.49
CA LEU A 333 15.40 23.70 11.75
C LEU A 333 15.74 23.52 13.23
N ASP A 334 14.97 24.12 14.15
CA ASP A 334 15.14 23.95 15.59
C ASP A 334 14.97 22.48 16.02
N VAL A 335 13.94 21.81 15.53
CA VAL A 335 13.67 20.39 15.79
C VAL A 335 14.74 19.52 15.15
N VAL A 336 15.06 19.78 13.87
CA VAL A 336 16.11 19.04 13.16
C VAL A 336 17.41 19.09 13.95
N LYS A 337 17.88 20.29 14.33
CA LYS A 337 19.14 20.44 15.09
C LYS A 337 19.09 19.70 16.42
N ARG A 338 18.02 19.85 17.20
CA ARG A 338 17.91 19.24 18.53
C ARG A 338 17.88 17.71 18.46
N VAL A 339 17.09 17.17 17.54
CA VAL A 339 16.95 15.72 17.35
C VAL A 339 18.24 15.13 16.78
N SER A 340 18.86 15.79 15.79
CA SER A 340 20.14 15.36 15.21
C SER A 340 21.26 15.28 16.25
N LYS A 341 21.41 16.31 17.10
CA LYS A 341 22.38 16.31 18.20
C LYS A 341 22.21 15.09 19.10
N TRP A 342 20.96 14.85 19.54
CA TRP A 342 20.64 13.69 20.37
C TRP A 342 20.94 12.35 19.68
N ILE A 343 20.64 12.22 18.37
CA ILE A 343 20.99 11.03 17.59
C ILE A 343 22.51 10.81 17.56
N LYS A 344 23.30 11.87 17.33
CA LYS A 344 24.77 11.77 17.30
C LYS A 344 25.36 11.43 18.66
N GLU A 345 24.84 12.02 19.75
CA GLU A 345 25.22 11.68 21.13
C GLU A 345 24.98 10.20 21.45
N LYS A 346 24.04 9.55 20.75
CA LYS A 346 23.74 8.12 20.86
C LYS A 346 24.49 7.25 19.86
N GLY A 347 25.37 7.80 19.02
CA GLY A 347 26.15 7.07 18.02
C GLY A 347 25.44 6.85 16.68
N GLY A 348 24.23 7.37 16.50
CA GLY A 348 23.46 7.19 15.27
C GLY A 348 23.96 8.04 14.09
N LYS A 349 23.43 7.74 12.90
CA LYS A 349 23.68 8.49 11.67
C LYS A 349 22.44 9.29 11.26
N VAL A 350 22.65 10.50 10.78
CA VAL A 350 21.59 11.43 10.39
C VAL A 350 21.68 11.77 8.91
N ARG A 351 20.56 11.60 8.20
CA ARG A 351 20.36 12.13 6.86
C ARG A 351 19.18 13.10 6.83
N ILE A 352 19.29 14.15 6.03
CA ILE A 352 18.15 15.03 5.73
C ILE A 352 17.81 14.93 4.25
N ASN A 353 16.55 14.59 3.95
CA ASN A 353 15.99 14.76 2.62
C ASN A 353 15.28 16.12 2.57
N THR A 354 15.68 16.97 1.64
CA THR A 354 15.18 18.35 1.54
C THR A 354 14.93 18.73 0.10
N ASN A 355 14.08 19.73 -0.12
CA ASN A 355 13.92 20.44 -1.38
C ASN A 355 15.03 21.49 -1.61
N GLY A 356 15.94 21.69 -0.66
CA GLY A 356 17.07 22.61 -0.79
C GLY A 356 16.75 24.06 -0.46
N HIS A 357 15.55 24.37 0.04
CA HIS A 357 15.12 25.74 0.33
C HIS A 357 15.56 26.24 1.72
N GLY A 358 16.38 25.48 2.46
CA GLY A 358 16.74 25.77 3.85
C GLY A 358 17.22 27.21 4.07
N ASN A 359 18.16 27.70 3.25
CA ASN A 359 18.65 29.08 3.40
C ASN A 359 17.57 30.13 3.10
N MET A 360 16.71 29.89 2.11
CA MET A 360 15.61 30.80 1.75
C MET A 360 14.54 30.86 2.83
N ILE A 361 14.20 29.72 3.44
CA ILE A 361 13.23 29.64 4.53
C ILE A 361 13.67 30.47 5.74
N HIS A 362 14.97 30.46 6.06
CA HIS A 362 15.51 31.12 7.27
C HIS A 362 16.16 32.47 7.00
N GLY A 363 16.28 32.89 5.73
CA GLY A 363 16.92 34.14 5.33
C GLY A 363 18.43 34.20 5.63
N LYS A 364 19.09 33.07 5.87
CA LYS A 364 20.52 32.97 6.20
C LYS A 364 21.11 31.63 5.79
N ASN A 365 22.44 31.52 5.75
CA ASN A 365 23.11 30.23 5.57
C ASN A 365 23.00 29.37 6.84
N ILE A 366 22.23 28.28 6.76
CA ILE A 366 21.96 27.38 7.89
C ILE A 366 22.93 26.19 7.97
N LEU A 367 23.72 25.95 6.92
CA LEU A 367 24.57 24.75 6.81
C LEU A 367 25.65 24.67 7.91
N PRO A 368 26.30 25.77 8.34
CA PRO A 368 27.21 25.72 9.48
C PRO A 368 26.55 25.19 10.77
N GLU A 369 25.26 25.43 10.94
CA GLU A 369 24.49 24.95 12.11
C GLU A 369 24.17 23.45 12.06
N LEU A 370 24.37 22.82 10.90
CA LEU A 370 24.19 21.38 10.65
C LEU A 370 25.51 20.61 10.66
N SER A 371 26.65 21.32 10.64
CA SER A 371 27.98 20.73 10.67
C SER A 371 28.18 19.87 11.93
N GLY A 372 28.76 18.68 11.76
CA GLY A 372 29.00 17.71 12.84
C GLY A 372 27.77 16.98 13.37
N ILE A 373 26.55 17.43 13.02
CA ILE A 373 25.29 16.81 13.48
C ILE A 373 24.48 16.15 12.36
N VAL A 374 24.86 16.37 11.10
CA VAL A 374 24.26 15.75 9.92
C VAL A 374 25.35 15.06 9.12
N ASP A 375 25.17 13.77 8.83
CA ASP A 375 26.13 12.97 8.08
C ASP A 375 25.91 13.08 6.57
N SER A 376 24.66 13.27 6.12
CA SER A 376 24.36 13.40 4.69
C SER A 376 23.13 14.26 4.35
N LEU A 377 23.16 14.86 3.16
CA LEU A 377 22.05 15.57 2.55
C LEU A 377 21.63 14.92 1.22
N SER A 378 20.32 14.73 1.07
CA SER A 378 19.68 14.36 -0.20
C SER A 378 18.80 15.50 -0.66
N ILE A 379 19.27 16.28 -1.64
CA ILE A 379 18.64 17.52 -2.08
C ILE A 379 17.85 17.28 -3.36
N SER A 380 16.57 17.69 -3.38
CA SER A 380 15.70 17.49 -4.53
C SER A 380 15.98 18.55 -5.60
N LEU A 381 16.80 18.19 -6.60
CA LEU A 381 17.09 19.03 -7.76
C LEU A 381 15.87 19.10 -8.69
N ASP A 382 15.25 17.95 -8.95
CA ASP A 382 13.97 17.74 -9.65
C ASP A 382 13.76 18.42 -11.03
N ALA A 383 14.73 19.16 -11.57
CA ALA A 383 14.73 19.69 -12.93
C ALA A 383 16.13 20.15 -13.37
N GLU A 384 16.35 20.23 -14.68
CA GLU A 384 17.61 20.63 -15.29
C GLU A 384 17.80 22.15 -15.45
N ASN A 385 16.75 22.95 -15.24
CA ASN A 385 16.80 24.42 -15.30
C ASN A 385 15.63 25.08 -14.55
N LYS A 386 15.75 26.39 -14.30
CA LYS A 386 14.75 27.22 -13.60
C LYS A 386 13.34 27.12 -14.17
N LYS A 387 13.18 27.21 -15.50
CA LYS A 387 11.84 27.16 -16.14
C LYS A 387 11.14 25.83 -15.86
N LYS A 388 11.87 24.73 -15.96
CA LYS A 388 11.35 23.37 -15.72
C LYS A 388 11.10 23.13 -14.23
N TYR A 389 12.01 23.59 -13.37
CA TYR A 389 11.84 23.54 -11.92
C TYR A 389 10.56 24.27 -11.48
N ASN A 390 10.36 25.50 -11.95
CA ASN A 390 9.17 26.29 -11.59
C ASN A 390 7.87 25.61 -12.05
N ARG A 391 7.87 24.96 -13.22
CA ARG A 391 6.70 24.22 -13.71
C ARG A 391 6.47 22.90 -12.95
N ALA A 392 7.53 22.17 -12.62
CA ALA A 392 7.47 20.86 -11.97
C ALA A 392 7.20 20.97 -10.47
N CYS A 393 7.98 21.81 -9.78
CA CYS A 393 8.01 21.96 -8.32
C CYS A 393 7.08 23.06 -7.80
N LYS A 394 6.75 24.07 -8.62
CA LYS A 394 5.90 25.21 -8.26
C LYS A 394 6.31 25.80 -6.89
N PRO A 395 7.54 26.33 -6.79
CA PRO A 395 8.07 26.84 -5.55
C PRO A 395 7.36 28.12 -5.10
N GLU A 396 7.37 28.38 -3.80
CA GLU A 396 6.90 29.63 -3.19
C GLU A 396 7.84 30.81 -3.47
N PHE A 397 9.15 30.55 -3.63
CA PHE A 397 10.15 31.57 -3.92
C PHE A 397 10.38 31.75 -5.42
N GLU A 398 10.56 32.99 -5.87
CA GLU A 398 10.78 33.33 -7.29
C GLU A 398 12.11 32.78 -7.84
N ASP A 399 13.19 32.91 -7.07
CA ASP A 399 14.53 32.44 -7.42
C ASP A 399 14.88 31.06 -6.81
N ALA A 400 13.85 30.24 -6.57
CA ALA A 400 14.02 28.97 -5.86
C ALA A 400 15.06 28.04 -6.48
N PHE A 401 15.10 27.91 -7.81
CA PHE A 401 16.07 27.05 -8.49
C PHE A 401 17.50 27.53 -8.24
N ASP A 402 17.76 28.82 -8.38
CA ASP A 402 19.08 29.41 -8.15
C ASP A 402 19.49 29.25 -6.67
N GLY A 403 18.52 29.40 -5.76
CA GLY A 403 18.69 29.12 -4.33
C GLY A 403 19.04 27.66 -4.04
N VAL A 404 18.41 26.69 -4.71
CA VAL A 404 18.74 25.26 -4.58
C VAL A 404 20.16 24.98 -5.08
N ILE A 405 20.55 25.54 -6.22
CA ILE A 405 21.91 25.39 -6.76
C ILE A 405 22.94 25.97 -5.81
N SER A 406 22.69 27.16 -5.25
CA SER A 406 23.55 27.77 -4.25
C SER A 406 23.65 26.90 -2.98
N PHE A 407 22.52 26.41 -2.49
CA PHE A 407 22.46 25.53 -1.33
C PHE A 407 23.26 24.24 -1.53
N ILE A 408 23.20 23.61 -2.71
CA ILE A 408 24.01 22.42 -3.05
C ILE A 408 25.51 22.74 -3.00
N LYS A 409 25.92 23.85 -3.63
CA LYS A 409 27.33 24.27 -3.68
C LYS A 409 27.90 24.57 -2.29
N GLU A 410 27.12 25.18 -1.41
CA GLU A 410 27.50 25.43 -0.02
C GLU A 410 27.51 24.14 0.81
N ALA A 411 26.48 23.31 0.66
CA ALA A 411 26.31 22.08 1.44
C ALA A 411 27.51 21.16 1.28
N LYS A 412 28.00 21.00 0.05
CA LYS A 412 29.16 20.15 -0.26
C LYS A 412 30.45 20.58 0.48
N LYS A 413 30.58 21.85 0.84
CA LYS A 413 31.75 22.35 1.57
C LYS A 413 31.72 21.99 3.05
N ILE A 414 30.55 21.65 3.60
CA ILE A 414 30.30 21.55 5.04
C ILE A 414 29.83 20.14 5.44
N ILE A 415 28.95 19.53 4.65
CA ILE A 415 28.33 18.25 4.96
C ILE A 415 29.12 17.11 4.29
N PRO A 416 29.43 16.01 5.02
CA PRO A 416 30.31 14.95 4.52
C PRO A 416 29.85 14.27 3.22
N ASP A 417 28.54 14.00 3.09
CA ASP A 417 27.97 13.38 1.89
C ASP A 417 26.77 14.20 1.37
N VAL A 418 26.90 14.73 0.16
CA VAL A 418 25.84 15.49 -0.51
C VAL A 418 25.51 14.82 -1.83
N LYS A 419 24.22 14.49 -2.00
CA LYS A 419 23.68 13.99 -3.26
C LYS A 419 22.44 14.77 -3.66
N VAL A 420 22.16 14.76 -4.95
CA VAL A 420 20.93 15.30 -5.52
C VAL A 420 20.00 14.18 -5.99
N THR A 421 18.71 14.43 -5.93
CA THR A 421 17.69 13.52 -6.44
C THR A 421 16.81 14.19 -7.47
N VAL A 422 16.37 13.41 -8.46
CA VAL A 422 15.41 13.84 -9.48
C VAL A 422 14.32 12.78 -9.63
N VAL A 423 13.06 13.20 -9.69
CA VAL A 423 11.96 12.31 -10.06
C VAL A 423 11.86 12.22 -11.59
N ASN A 424 11.88 11.00 -12.12
CA ASN A 424 11.70 10.74 -13.55
C ASN A 424 10.25 10.98 -13.96
N ILE A 425 9.97 12.18 -14.46
CA ILE A 425 8.68 12.61 -15.02
C ILE A 425 8.87 13.12 -16.45
N PRO A 426 7.85 13.04 -17.33
CA PRO A 426 7.97 13.48 -18.73
C PRO A 426 8.42 14.93 -18.92
N LEU A 427 8.23 15.78 -17.91
CA LEU A 427 8.61 17.19 -17.97
C LEU A 427 10.12 17.40 -17.82
N VAL A 428 10.85 16.47 -17.19
CA VAL A 428 12.24 16.65 -16.73
C VAL A 428 13.19 15.83 -17.59
N ASP A 429 14.27 16.45 -18.04
CA ASP A 429 15.34 15.79 -18.79
C ASP A 429 16.37 15.19 -17.83
N ILE A 430 16.34 13.86 -17.68
CA ILE A 430 17.20 13.14 -16.73
C ILE A 430 18.67 13.22 -17.11
N ASP A 431 19.01 13.23 -18.39
CA ASP A 431 20.41 13.25 -18.82
C ASP A 431 21.02 14.63 -18.59
N LYS A 432 20.27 15.71 -18.86
CA LYS A 432 20.70 17.07 -18.49
C LYS A 432 20.79 17.27 -16.98
N CYS A 433 19.93 16.62 -16.19
CA CYS A 433 20.08 16.65 -14.74
C CYS A 433 21.38 15.96 -14.28
N LYS A 434 21.80 14.87 -14.94
CA LYS A 434 23.09 14.21 -14.65
C LYS A 434 24.28 15.11 -15.01
N GLU A 435 24.20 15.80 -16.15
CA GLU A 435 25.22 16.80 -16.54
C GLU A 435 25.33 17.90 -15.49
N LEU A 436 24.21 18.49 -15.08
CA LEU A 436 24.19 19.52 -14.03
C LEU A 436 24.74 19.00 -12.69
N ALA A 437 24.39 17.77 -12.28
CA ALA A 437 24.94 17.18 -11.07
C ALA A 437 26.47 16.97 -11.15
N LYS A 438 26.98 16.62 -12.35
CA LYS A 438 28.42 16.50 -12.61
C LYS A 438 29.12 17.86 -12.53
N GLU A 439 28.51 18.92 -13.08
CA GLU A 439 29.03 20.29 -12.97
C GLU A 439 29.08 20.80 -11.52
N LEU A 440 28.10 20.40 -10.70
CA LEU A 440 28.07 20.67 -9.27
C LEU A 440 29.00 19.74 -8.47
N ASP A 441 29.58 18.73 -9.12
CA ASP A 441 30.41 17.68 -8.57
C ASP A 441 29.75 17.03 -7.33
N VAL A 442 28.54 16.54 -7.53
CA VAL A 442 27.72 15.77 -6.57
C VAL A 442 27.08 14.56 -7.25
N LYS A 443 26.78 13.52 -6.46
CA LYS A 443 26.11 12.31 -6.99
C LYS A 443 24.64 12.59 -7.28
N LEU A 444 24.11 12.01 -8.36
CA LEU A 444 22.69 12.05 -8.69
C LEU A 444 22.02 10.69 -8.52
N SER A 445 20.82 10.67 -7.92
CA SER A 445 19.95 9.50 -7.86
C SER A 445 18.62 9.79 -8.55
N VAL A 446 18.24 8.95 -9.52
CA VAL A 446 16.95 9.04 -10.21
C VAL A 446 15.90 8.22 -9.45
N ARG A 447 14.77 8.85 -9.13
CA ARG A 447 13.60 8.19 -8.53
C ARG A 447 12.57 7.90 -9.62
N LYS A 448 12.01 6.69 -9.63
CA LYS A 448 10.86 6.39 -10.51
C LYS A 448 9.63 7.14 -9.98
N PHE A 449 8.85 7.73 -10.88
CA PHE A 449 7.56 8.31 -10.53
C PHE A 449 6.65 7.23 -9.90
N ASN A 450 5.90 7.61 -8.86
CA ASN A 450 5.04 6.74 -8.04
C ASN A 450 5.74 5.63 -7.23
N VAL A 451 7.07 5.50 -7.26
CA VAL A 451 7.80 4.63 -6.33
C VAL A 451 8.39 5.49 -5.21
N VAL A 452 7.71 5.52 -4.07
CA VAL A 452 8.13 6.24 -2.85
C VAL A 452 8.69 5.27 -1.82
N GLY A 453 9.92 5.50 -1.35
CA GLY A 453 10.69 4.57 -0.53
C GLY A 453 11.88 4.03 -1.31
#